data_AF-B6G8K6-F1
#
_entry.id   AF-B6G8K6-F1
#
_cell.length_a   1.000
_cell.length_b   1.000
_cell.length_c   1.000
_cell.angle_alpha   90.00
_cell.angle_beta   90.00
_cell.angle_gamma   90.00
#
_symmetry.space_group_name_H-M   'P 1'
#
loop_
_entity.id
_entity.type
_entity.pdbx_description
1 polymer ?
#
loop_
_entity_poly.entity_id
_entity_poly.type
_entity_poly.pdbx_seq_one_letter_code
_entity_poly.pdbx_strand_id
1 'polypeptide(L)'
;MDKVRGAMRGAADAAAEKGRAVGDSVKESVEARERENARKAARRALLDGAGNQMPVEQFIQNWEIQNGAAAQSGESYMAFSGCYVIATYAHAVKKGDFSKFRDLYVGKSESVGASIHNDLTGKGNVDVYADAKYKQHMYILIYPCAPDKLDELEASLITALDADQSYNKA
;
A
#
# COMPACT_ATOMS: atom_id res chain seq x y z
N MET A 1 -45.06 -42.60 -30.02
CA MET A 1 -44.58 -41.24 -30.39
C MET A 1 -43.54 -40.74 -29.37
N ASP A 2 -42.80 -41.65 -28.73
CA ASP A 2 -42.18 -41.36 -27.43
C ASP A 2 -40.70 -40.94 -27.53
N LYS A 3 -40.03 -41.29 -28.64
CA LYS A 3 -38.60 -41.02 -28.85
C LYS A 3 -38.30 -39.54 -29.12
N VAL A 4 -39.22 -38.82 -29.77
CA VAL A 4 -39.07 -37.40 -30.14
C VAL A 4 -39.22 -36.49 -28.92
N ARG A 5 -40.14 -36.83 -28.01
CA ARG A 5 -40.41 -36.06 -26.78
C ARG A 5 -39.28 -36.15 -25.76
N GLY A 6 -38.56 -37.28 -25.70
CA GLY A 6 -37.38 -37.43 -24.85
C GLY A 6 -36.17 -36.61 -25.32
N ALA A 7 -35.93 -36.57 -26.64
CA ALA A 7 -34.82 -35.80 -27.22
C ALA A 7 -35.00 -34.28 -27.05
N MET A 8 -36.23 -33.79 -27.19
CA MET A 8 -36.55 -32.36 -27.06
C MET A 8 -36.41 -31.86 -25.61
N ARG A 9 -36.67 -32.74 -24.63
CA ARG A 9 -36.51 -32.43 -23.19
C ARG A 9 -35.03 -32.31 -22.80
N GLY A 10 -34.20 -33.26 -23.23
CA GLY A 10 -32.75 -33.24 -22.96
C GLY A 10 -32.02 -32.02 -23.57
N ALA A 11 -32.46 -31.54 -24.74
CA ALA A 11 -31.90 -30.33 -25.34
C ALA A 11 -32.27 -29.05 -24.55
N ALA A 12 -33.48 -28.97 -24.01
CA ALA A 12 -33.92 -27.85 -23.18
C ALA A 12 -33.21 -27.82 -21.82
N ASP A 13 -33.01 -28.98 -21.19
CA ASP A 13 -32.29 -29.10 -19.92
C ASP A 13 -30.81 -28.69 -20.08
N ALA A 14 -30.15 -29.12 -21.16
CA ALA A 14 -28.77 -28.74 -21.45
C ALA A 14 -28.61 -27.23 -21.76
N ALA A 15 -29.61 -26.62 -22.43
CA ALA A 15 -29.62 -25.18 -22.68
C ALA A 15 -29.83 -24.36 -21.39
N ALA A 16 -30.70 -24.84 -20.49
CA ALA A 16 -30.93 -24.23 -19.19
C ALA A 16 -29.69 -24.31 -18.28
N GLU A 17 -28.98 -25.44 -18.28
CA GLU A 17 -27.75 -25.65 -17.51
C GLU A 17 -26.62 -24.75 -18.01
N LYS A 18 -26.40 -24.67 -19.33
CA LYS A 18 -25.44 -23.72 -19.92
C LYS A 18 -25.81 -22.27 -19.62
N GLY A 19 -27.10 -21.92 -19.67
CA GLY A 19 -27.57 -20.58 -19.33
C GLY A 19 -27.29 -20.20 -17.87
N ARG A 20 -27.47 -21.13 -16.93
CA ARG A 20 -27.14 -20.94 -15.51
C ARG A 20 -25.63 -20.79 -15.30
N ALA A 21 -24.81 -21.66 -15.88
CA ALA A 21 -23.36 -21.59 -15.75
C ALA A 21 -22.78 -20.26 -16.26
N VAL A 22 -23.30 -19.73 -17.39
CA VAL A 22 -22.91 -18.41 -17.90
C VAL A 22 -23.36 -17.30 -16.95
N GLY A 23 -24.58 -17.38 -16.42
CA GLY A 23 -25.10 -16.41 -15.44
C GLY A 23 -24.29 -16.36 -14.15
N ASP A 24 -23.91 -17.53 -13.61
CA ASP A 24 -23.10 -17.66 -12.40
C ASP A 24 -21.69 -17.10 -12.61
N SER A 25 -21.05 -17.39 -13.76
CA SER A 25 -19.73 -16.85 -14.11
C SER A 25 -19.71 -15.32 -14.25
N VAL A 26 -20.76 -14.74 -14.85
CA VAL A 26 -20.91 -13.28 -14.96
C VAL A 26 -21.08 -12.65 -13.58
N LYS A 27 -21.91 -13.25 -12.72
CA LYS A 27 -22.12 -12.78 -11.35
C LYS A 27 -20.83 -12.83 -10.54
N GLU A 28 -20.08 -13.94 -10.59
CA GLU A 28 -18.79 -14.09 -9.91
C GLU A 28 -17.77 -13.04 -10.38
N SER A 29 -17.73 -12.76 -11.67
CA SER A 29 -16.85 -11.74 -12.26
C SER A 29 -17.20 -10.32 -11.78
N VAL A 30 -18.50 -10.00 -11.67
CA VAL A 30 -18.97 -8.71 -11.15
C VAL A 30 -18.60 -8.58 -9.67
N GLU A 31 -18.89 -9.58 -8.86
CA GLU A 31 -18.57 -9.58 -7.42
C GLU A 31 -17.05 -9.50 -7.17
N ALA A 32 -16.23 -10.18 -7.99
CA ALA A 32 -14.78 -10.09 -7.92
C ALA A 32 -14.29 -8.67 -8.23
N ARG A 33 -14.86 -8.02 -9.25
CA ARG A 33 -14.55 -6.63 -9.60
C ARG A 33 -14.99 -5.64 -8.52
N GLU A 34 -16.15 -5.86 -7.91
CA GLU A 34 -16.62 -5.03 -6.79
C GLU A 34 -15.69 -5.16 -5.58
N ARG A 35 -15.26 -6.38 -5.23
CA ARG A 35 -14.27 -6.63 -4.18
C ARG A 35 -12.93 -5.95 -4.48
N GLU A 36 -12.46 -6.04 -5.71
CA GLU A 36 -11.23 -5.37 -6.15
C GLU A 36 -11.35 -3.84 -6.04
N ASN A 37 -12.46 -3.27 -6.50
CA ASN A 37 -12.73 -1.83 -6.42
C ASN A 37 -12.81 -1.36 -4.96
N ALA A 38 -13.49 -2.11 -4.10
CA ALA A 38 -13.57 -1.81 -2.67
C ALA A 38 -12.18 -1.83 -2.01
N ARG A 39 -11.35 -2.84 -2.33
CA ARG A 39 -9.97 -2.92 -1.84
C ARG A 39 -9.13 -1.74 -2.32
N LYS A 40 -9.22 -1.36 -3.59
CA LYS A 40 -8.52 -0.18 -4.14
C LYS A 40 -8.97 1.11 -3.47
N ALA A 41 -10.26 1.28 -3.22
CA ALA A 41 -10.81 2.44 -2.53
C ALA A 41 -10.33 2.50 -1.06
N ALA A 42 -10.31 1.37 -0.36
CA ALA A 42 -9.81 1.28 1.02
C ALA A 42 -8.31 1.62 1.11
N ARG A 43 -7.49 1.02 0.23
CA ARG A 43 -6.05 1.34 0.14
C ARG A 43 -5.82 2.83 -0.13
N ARG A 44 -6.57 3.40 -1.07
CA ARG A 44 -6.49 4.84 -1.36
C ARG A 44 -6.84 5.68 -0.14
N ALA A 45 -7.96 5.39 0.53
CA ALA A 45 -8.37 6.14 1.72
C ALA A 45 -7.33 6.08 2.83
N LEU A 46 -6.66 4.93 3.00
CA LEU A 46 -5.58 4.77 3.97
C LEU A 46 -4.35 5.62 3.65
N LEU A 47 -3.93 5.66 2.38
CA LEU A 47 -2.81 6.49 1.93
C LEU A 47 -3.16 7.98 2.00
N ASP A 48 -4.34 8.37 1.52
CA ASP A 48 -4.84 9.74 1.56
C ASP A 48 -5.03 10.25 3.01
N GLY A 49 -5.25 9.34 3.97
CA GLY A 49 -5.41 9.64 5.40
C GLY A 49 -4.11 9.83 6.19
N ALA A 50 -2.94 9.79 5.55
CA ALA A 50 -1.68 10.05 6.22
C ALA A 50 -1.62 11.47 6.80
N GLY A 51 -1.13 11.62 8.03
CA GLY A 51 -1.06 12.92 8.71
C GLY A 51 -0.05 13.87 8.09
N ASN A 52 0.98 13.34 7.42
CA ASN A 52 1.93 14.10 6.62
C ASN A 52 2.41 13.27 5.44
N GLN A 53 2.64 13.92 4.30
CA GLN A 53 3.06 13.29 3.05
C GLN A 53 4.12 14.18 2.39
N MET A 54 5.24 13.60 1.98
CA MET A 54 6.30 14.36 1.29
C MET A 54 7.13 13.48 0.34
N PRO A 55 7.73 14.05 -0.72
CA PRO A 55 8.78 13.38 -1.49
C PRO A 55 9.98 13.04 -0.61
N VAL A 56 10.67 11.94 -0.92
CA VAL A 56 11.90 11.55 -0.22
C VAL A 56 12.98 12.63 -0.31
N GLU A 57 13.11 13.33 -1.43
CA GLU A 57 14.09 14.40 -1.58
C GLU A 57 13.84 15.56 -0.62
N GLN A 58 12.56 15.89 -0.38
CA GLN A 58 12.18 16.92 0.58
C GLN A 58 12.50 16.46 2.01
N PHE A 59 12.23 15.20 2.34
CA PHE A 59 12.60 14.65 3.65
C PHE A 59 14.11 14.73 3.90
N ILE A 60 14.94 14.34 2.93
CA ILE A 60 16.41 14.39 3.03
C ILE A 60 16.87 15.84 3.24
N GLN A 61 16.35 16.80 2.47
CA GLN A 61 16.67 18.21 2.65
C GLN A 61 16.31 18.71 4.05
N ASN A 62 15.12 18.37 4.54
CA ASN A 62 14.69 18.76 5.88
C ASN A 62 15.55 18.10 6.96
N TRP A 63 15.90 16.83 6.81
CA TRP A 63 16.78 16.09 7.72
C TRP A 63 18.15 16.74 7.82
N GLU A 64 18.79 17.08 6.69
CA GLU A 64 20.11 17.72 6.69
C GLU A 64 20.09 19.12 7.35
N ILE A 65 19.08 19.93 7.01
CA ILE A 65 18.92 21.27 7.61
C ILE A 65 18.71 21.15 9.13
N GLN A 66 17.80 20.26 9.54
CA GLN A 66 17.43 20.15 10.93
C GLN A 66 18.42 19.35 11.77
N ASN A 67 19.15 18.36 11.26
CA ASN A 67 20.22 17.73 12.03
C ASN A 67 21.48 18.58 12.12
N GLY A 68 21.76 19.41 11.11
CA GLY A 68 22.76 20.47 11.23
C GLY A 68 22.42 21.46 12.36
N ALA A 69 21.13 21.78 12.53
CA ALA A 69 20.64 22.65 13.60
C ALA A 69 20.40 21.93 14.95
N ALA A 70 19.96 20.67 14.94
CA ALA A 70 19.58 19.86 16.10
C ALA A 70 20.76 19.37 16.92
N ALA A 71 21.95 19.30 16.31
CA ALA A 71 23.19 19.15 17.06
C ALA A 71 23.35 20.22 18.17
N GLN A 72 22.61 21.35 18.09
CA GLN A 72 22.59 22.42 19.08
C GLN A 72 21.39 22.36 20.06
N SER A 73 20.28 21.69 19.71
CA SER A 73 19.05 21.65 20.53
C SER A 73 18.75 20.28 21.16
N GLY A 74 19.38 19.20 20.70
CA GLY A 74 19.12 17.83 21.18
C GLY A 74 17.84 17.18 20.62
N GLU A 75 17.05 17.88 19.81
CA GLU A 75 15.82 17.36 19.21
C GLU A 75 16.02 16.97 17.75
N SER A 76 16.01 15.67 17.44
CA SER A 76 16.12 15.17 16.06
C SER A 76 14.89 15.54 15.23
N TYR A 77 15.07 15.73 13.91
CA TYR A 77 13.95 15.94 12.98
C TYR A 77 12.95 14.78 13.08
N MET A 78 11.67 15.12 13.29
CA MET A 78 10.58 14.15 13.48
C MET A 78 10.85 13.11 14.59
N ALA A 79 11.38 13.57 15.73
CA ALA A 79 11.57 12.77 16.94
C ALA A 79 10.25 12.49 17.68
N PHE A 80 9.32 11.82 17.01
CA PHE A 80 8.07 11.33 17.60
C PHE A 80 7.78 9.89 17.16
N SER A 81 6.93 9.21 17.91
CA SER A 81 6.51 7.84 17.62
C SER A 81 5.44 7.79 16.53
N GLY A 82 5.55 6.79 15.65
CA GLY A 82 4.55 6.53 14.63
C GLY A 82 4.92 5.43 13.66
N CYS A 83 3.99 5.16 12.75
CA CYS A 83 4.25 4.35 11.57
C CYS A 83 4.48 5.23 10.35
N TYR A 84 5.14 4.70 9.34
CA TYR A 84 5.36 5.37 8.08
C TYR A 84 5.32 4.37 6.93
N VAL A 85 4.97 4.88 5.76
CA VAL A 85 5.02 4.16 4.49
C VAL A 85 5.99 4.87 3.57
N ILE A 86 6.95 4.15 3.01
CA ILE A 86 7.82 4.63 1.93
C ILE A 86 7.35 3.93 0.66
N ALA A 87 6.70 4.67 -0.22
CA ALA A 87 6.12 4.15 -1.45
C ALA A 87 6.91 4.62 -2.67
N THR A 88 7.19 3.69 -3.58
CA THR A 88 7.88 3.94 -4.85
C THR A 88 6.87 3.92 -6.00
N TYR A 89 7.02 4.84 -6.95
CA TYR A 89 6.12 5.04 -8.07
C TYR A 89 6.87 4.99 -9.40
N ALA A 90 6.18 4.55 -10.46
CA ALA A 90 6.73 4.60 -11.82
C ALA A 90 6.97 6.05 -12.31
N HIS A 91 6.18 7.00 -11.82
CA HIS A 91 6.24 8.42 -12.15
C HIS A 91 5.94 9.26 -10.91
N ALA A 92 6.35 10.54 -10.90
CA ALA A 92 5.98 11.47 -9.84
C ALA A 92 4.45 11.50 -9.62
N VAL A 93 4.05 11.53 -8.34
CA VAL A 93 2.63 11.54 -7.94
C VAL A 93 1.99 12.84 -8.42
N LYS A 94 0.83 12.72 -9.07
CA LYS A 94 0.06 13.85 -9.58
C LYS A 94 -1.18 14.06 -8.73
N LYS A 95 -1.44 15.31 -8.34
CA LYS A 95 -2.64 15.71 -7.57
C LYS A 95 -2.81 14.94 -6.24
N GLY A 96 -1.71 14.47 -5.63
CA GLY A 96 -1.74 13.72 -4.37
C GLY A 96 -2.37 12.33 -4.47
N ASP A 97 -2.48 11.73 -5.65
CA ASP A 97 -2.99 10.36 -5.79
C ASP A 97 -1.89 9.32 -5.51
N PHE A 98 -1.82 8.86 -4.26
CA PHE A 98 -0.83 7.89 -3.81
C PHE A 98 -1.23 6.42 -4.09
N SER A 99 -2.43 6.18 -4.64
CA SER A 99 -2.99 4.83 -4.79
C SER A 99 -2.31 3.94 -5.83
N LYS A 100 -1.49 4.51 -6.71
CA LYS A 100 -0.81 3.82 -7.82
C LYS A 100 0.67 3.58 -7.56
N PHE A 101 1.00 3.15 -6.34
CA PHE A 101 2.36 2.75 -6.01
C PHE A 101 2.76 1.48 -6.78
N ARG A 102 4.05 1.37 -7.10
CA ARG A 102 4.67 0.17 -7.66
C ARG A 102 5.01 -0.81 -6.54
N ASP A 103 5.70 -0.29 -5.53
CA ASP A 103 6.17 -1.01 -4.35
C ASP A 103 6.05 -0.09 -3.14
N LEU A 104 6.02 -0.68 -1.94
CA LEU A 104 6.07 0.07 -0.69
C LEU A 104 6.70 -0.72 0.44
N TYR A 105 7.17 0.02 1.43
CA TYR A 105 7.61 -0.45 2.73
C TYR A 105 6.79 0.22 3.83
N VAL A 106 6.34 -0.55 4.81
CA VAL A 106 5.75 -0.07 6.06
C VAL A 106 6.78 -0.25 7.17
N GLY A 107 7.05 0.81 7.92
CA GLY A 107 7.88 0.73 9.11
C GLY A 107 7.22 1.43 10.30
N LYS A 108 7.75 1.16 11.49
CA LYS A 108 7.37 1.81 12.75
C LYS A 108 8.61 2.28 13.52
N SER A 109 8.46 3.28 14.37
CA SER A 109 9.53 3.73 15.26
C SER A 109 9.00 4.61 16.39
N GLU A 110 9.73 4.66 17.50
CA GLU A 110 9.59 5.73 18.50
C GLU A 110 10.23 7.06 18.04
N SER A 111 11.08 7.01 17.01
CA SER A 111 11.65 8.18 16.33
C SER A 111 11.56 7.98 14.82
N VAL A 112 10.42 8.42 14.26
CA VAL A 112 10.08 8.22 12.84
C VAL A 112 11.15 8.78 11.91
N GLY A 113 11.64 10.00 12.15
CA GLY A 113 12.67 10.60 11.30
C GLY A 113 13.97 9.81 11.25
N ALA A 114 14.45 9.33 12.41
CA ALA A 114 15.68 8.55 12.47
C ALA A 114 15.55 7.20 11.73
N SER A 115 14.41 6.52 11.86
CA SER A 115 14.20 5.25 11.16
C SER A 115 14.08 5.42 9.65
N ILE A 116 13.29 6.40 9.18
CA ILE A 116 13.19 6.71 7.75
C ILE A 116 14.58 7.01 7.16
N HIS A 117 15.37 7.83 7.85
CA HIS A 117 16.73 8.13 7.41
C HIS A 117 17.61 6.87 7.34
N ASN A 118 17.50 5.95 8.31
CA ASN A 118 18.23 4.69 8.29
C ASN A 118 17.83 3.82 7.08
N ASP A 119 16.53 3.72 6.76
CA ASP A 119 16.07 3.00 5.56
C ASP A 119 16.64 3.63 4.28
N LEU A 120 16.57 4.96 4.16
CA LEU A 120 17.07 5.69 2.98
C LEU A 120 18.60 5.65 2.84
N THR A 121 19.35 5.35 3.90
CA THR A 121 20.82 5.31 3.91
C THR A 121 21.41 3.91 4.00
N GLY A 122 20.58 2.86 3.86
CA GLY A 122 21.03 1.47 3.79
C GLY A 122 21.36 0.85 5.15
N LYS A 123 20.91 1.47 6.24
CA LYS A 123 20.98 0.92 7.61
C LYS A 123 19.70 0.22 8.03
N GLY A 124 18.61 0.40 7.28
CA GLY A 124 17.32 -0.26 7.46
C GLY A 124 16.98 -1.17 6.28
N ASN A 125 15.82 -0.97 5.67
CA ASN A 125 15.33 -1.77 4.55
C ASN A 125 16.19 -1.61 3.27
N VAL A 126 16.69 -2.73 2.75
CA VAL A 126 17.63 -2.74 1.61
C VAL A 126 16.97 -2.38 0.27
N ASP A 127 15.69 -2.76 0.08
CA ASP A 127 14.94 -2.47 -1.15
C ASP A 127 14.60 -0.96 -1.21
N VAL A 128 14.22 -0.37 -0.07
CA VAL A 128 14.05 1.09 0.08
C VAL A 128 15.35 1.83 -0.24
N TYR A 129 16.47 1.39 0.33
CA TYR A 129 17.77 1.99 0.05
C TYR A 129 18.13 1.92 -1.44
N ALA A 130 17.86 0.78 -2.10
CA ALA A 130 18.12 0.62 -3.52
C ALA A 130 17.34 1.65 -4.34
N ASP A 131 16.04 1.78 -4.12
CA ASP A 131 15.20 2.75 -4.82
C ASP A 131 15.66 4.19 -4.57
N ALA A 132 16.04 4.53 -3.33
CA ALA A 132 16.53 5.85 -2.97
C ALA A 132 17.86 6.16 -3.68
N LYS A 133 18.80 5.21 -3.68
CA LYS A 133 20.10 5.32 -4.36
C LYS A 133 19.93 5.53 -5.87
N TYR A 134 18.96 4.86 -6.48
CA TYR A 134 18.65 5.00 -7.90
C TYR A 134 17.64 6.11 -8.21
N LYS A 135 17.36 7.00 -7.25
CA LYS A 135 16.53 8.21 -7.42
C LYS A 135 15.16 7.89 -8.03
N GLN A 136 14.55 6.80 -7.60
CA GLN A 136 13.19 6.47 -7.99
C GLN A 136 12.22 7.52 -7.44
N HIS A 137 11.02 7.62 -8.03
CA HIS A 137 10.00 8.53 -7.52
C HIS A 137 9.41 7.96 -6.23
N MET A 138 9.89 8.46 -5.09
CA MET A 138 9.53 7.94 -3.77
C MET A 138 8.86 9.00 -2.91
N TYR A 139 7.88 8.56 -2.11
CA TYR A 139 7.15 9.41 -1.19
C TYR A 139 7.05 8.73 0.18
N ILE A 140 7.09 9.55 1.22
CA ILE A 140 6.93 9.17 2.61
C ILE A 140 5.55 9.62 3.06
N LEU A 141 4.79 8.69 3.65
CA LEU A 141 3.50 8.93 4.27
C LEU A 141 3.60 8.59 5.75
N ILE A 142 3.26 9.52 6.64
CA ILE A 142 3.48 9.38 8.08
C ILE A 142 2.14 9.28 8.83
N TYR A 143 2.11 8.35 9.77
CA TYR A 143 0.98 8.04 10.64
C TYR A 143 1.44 8.14 12.10
N PRO A 144 1.42 9.34 12.70
CA PRO A 144 1.79 9.51 14.10
C PRO A 144 0.87 8.69 14.99
N CYS A 145 1.43 7.99 15.97
CA CYS A 145 0.66 7.25 16.96
C CYS A 145 1.45 7.14 18.28
N ALA A 146 0.77 6.85 19.38
CA ALA A 146 1.42 6.61 20.66
C ALA A 146 2.28 5.32 20.61
N PRO A 147 3.36 5.21 21.41
CA PRO A 147 4.26 4.05 21.37
C PRO A 147 3.56 2.70 21.57
N ASP A 148 2.54 2.66 22.44
CA ASP A 148 1.73 1.47 22.72
C ASP A 148 0.82 1.04 21.53
N LYS A 149 0.74 1.86 20.49
CA LYS A 149 -0.04 1.63 19.26
C LYS A 149 0.78 1.29 18.03
N LEU A 150 2.11 1.25 18.15
CA LEU A 150 3.00 1.03 17.00
C LEU A 150 2.75 -0.34 16.35
N ASP A 151 2.71 -1.41 17.14
CA ASP A 151 2.53 -2.78 16.62
C ASP A 151 1.16 -2.98 15.96
N GLU A 152 0.11 -2.46 16.60
CA GLU A 152 -1.27 -2.54 16.11
C GLU A 152 -1.42 -1.81 14.77
N LEU A 153 -0.88 -0.59 14.68
CA LEU A 153 -0.97 0.23 13.49
C LEU A 153 -0.11 -0.34 12.34
N GLU A 154 1.12 -0.78 12.63
CA GLU A 154 2.00 -1.39 11.63
C GLU A 154 1.34 -2.63 11.01
N ALA A 155 0.83 -3.54 11.83
CA ALA A 155 0.15 -4.75 11.35
C ALA A 155 -1.08 -4.42 10.49
N SER A 156 -1.84 -3.40 10.88
CA SER A 156 -2.99 -2.91 10.10
C SER A 156 -2.56 -2.34 8.75
N LEU A 157 -1.51 -1.52 8.71
CA LEU A 157 -0.96 -0.95 7.48
C LEU A 157 -0.40 -2.03 6.55
N ILE A 158 0.39 -2.98 7.08
CA ILE A 158 0.95 -4.10 6.31
C ILE A 158 -0.17 -4.89 5.65
N THR A 159 -1.21 -5.25 6.42
CA THR A 159 -2.35 -6.03 5.93
C THR A 159 -3.16 -5.27 4.89
N ALA A 160 -3.51 -4.01 5.17
CA ALA A 160 -4.38 -3.23 4.30
C ALA A 160 -3.70 -2.86 2.97
N LEU A 161 -2.38 -2.64 2.99
CA LEU A 161 -1.58 -2.26 1.83
C LEU A 161 -0.94 -3.45 1.11
N ASP A 162 -1.01 -4.65 1.70
CA ASP A 162 -0.35 -5.86 1.25
C ASP A 162 1.17 -5.65 1.10
N ALA A 163 1.76 -5.04 2.13
CA ALA A 163 3.17 -4.70 2.15
C ALA A 163 4.07 -5.94 2.20
N ASP A 164 3.54 -7.05 2.72
CA ASP A 164 4.16 -8.38 2.74
C ASP A 164 4.38 -8.96 1.34
N GLN A 165 3.60 -8.52 0.34
CA GLN A 165 3.80 -8.80 -1.08
C GLN A 165 4.80 -7.83 -1.74
N SER A 166 5.39 -6.90 -0.97
CA SER A 166 6.31 -5.87 -1.44
C SER A 166 7.57 -5.83 -0.56
N TYR A 167 8.03 -4.67 -0.08
CA TYR A 167 9.29 -4.54 0.64
C TYR A 167 9.26 -5.01 2.11
N ASN A 168 8.09 -5.41 2.64
CA ASN A 168 7.97 -6.11 3.92
C ASN A 168 7.95 -7.65 3.76
N LYS A 169 8.25 -8.18 2.56
CA LYS A 169 8.47 -9.62 2.37
C LYS A 169 9.58 -10.12 3.32
N ALA A 170 9.32 -11.25 3.98
CA ALA A 170 10.25 -11.91 4.89
C ALA A 170 11.27 -12.79 4.15
#